data_AF-A0A1I8BEQ8-F1
#
_entry.id   AF-A0A1I8BEQ8-F1
#
_cell.length_a   1.000
_cell.length_b   1.000
_cell.length_c   1.000
_cell.angle_alpha   90.00
_cell.angle_beta   90.00
_cell.angle_gamma   90.00
#
_symmetry.space_group_name_H-M   'P 1'
#
loop_
_entity.id
_entity.type
_entity.pdbx_description
1 polymer ?
#
loop_
_entity_poly.entity_id
_entity_poly.type
_entity_poly.pdbx_seq_one_letter_code
_entity_poly.pdbx_strand_id
1 'polypeptide(L)'
;MERRLTVYVLLTFVGQLIVSLFMVTWFTASAALKPFVNTDTYNLINFAVQNQSPWVNDISTIALPAWLMLWANERLNQAISRVFYNTKVKVLNLLGLKDLIRPNSVADSCQN
;
A
#
# COMPACT_ATOMS: atom_id res chain seq x y z
N MET A 1 12.26 12.79 11.27
CA MET A 1 12.43 11.85 10.14
C MET A 1 12.76 10.44 10.62
N GLU A 2 13.85 10.26 11.38
CA GLU A 2 14.31 8.93 11.86
C GLU A 2 13.25 8.15 12.65
N ARG A 3 12.59 8.77 13.64
CA ARG A 3 11.53 8.10 14.42
C ARG A 3 10.36 7.57 13.57
N ARG A 4 9.94 8.32 12.53
CA ARG A 4 8.86 7.89 11.63
C ARG A 4 9.31 6.74 10.73
N LEU A 5 10.57 6.77 10.29
CA LEU A 5 11.17 5.68 9.53
C LEU A 5 11.31 4.40 10.36
N THR A 6 11.72 4.50 11.62
CA THR A 6 11.78 3.36 12.55
C THR A 6 10.40 2.75 12.79
N VAL A 7 9.37 3.59 13.01
CA VAL A 7 7.99 3.13 13.14
C VAL A 7 7.50 2.45 11.87
N TYR A 8 7.82 2.99 10.69
CA TYR A 8 7.52 2.36 9.40
C TYR A 8 8.13 0.95 9.29
N VAL A 9 9.42 0.81 9.59
CA VAL A 9 10.12 -0.49 9.50
C VAL A 9 9.50 -1.50 10.45
N LEU A 10 9.22 -1.09 11.70
CA LEU A 10 8.58 -1.95 12.70
C LEU A 10 7.18 -2.40 12.27
N LEU A 11 6.34 -1.48 11.81
CA LEU A 11 4.98 -1.80 11.36
C LEU A 11 4.99 -2.72 10.14
N THR A 12 5.91 -2.48 9.20
CA THR A 12 6.05 -3.32 7.99
C THR A 12 6.51 -4.72 8.37
N PHE A 13 7.50 -4.84 9.25
CA PHE A 13 7.97 -6.13 9.74
C PHE A 13 6.89 -6.91 10.47
N VAL A 14 6.18 -6.28 11.42
CA VAL A 14 5.10 -6.92 12.17
C VAL A 14 3.93 -7.32 11.26
N GLY A 15 3.54 -6.45 10.32
CA GLY A 15 2.49 -6.76 9.35
C GLY A 15 2.84 -7.96 8.48
N GLN A 16 4.07 -8.00 7.96
CA GLN A 16 4.58 -9.12 7.17
C GLN A 16 4.66 -10.43 7.98
N LEU A 17 5.07 -10.33 9.25
CA LEU A 17 5.10 -11.48 10.15
C LEU A 17 3.69 -12.05 10.38
N ILE A 18 2.69 -11.21 10.60
CA ILE A 18 1.30 -11.64 10.81
C ILE A 18 0.75 -12.33 9.55
N VAL A 19 0.96 -11.74 8.36
CA VAL A 19 0.52 -12.34 7.10
C VAL A 19 1.20 -13.68 6.85
N SER A 20 2.51 -13.75 7.10
CA SER A 20 3.28 -15.00 6.96
C SER A 20 2.77 -16.09 7.92
N LEU A 21 2.52 -15.74 9.18
CA LEU A 21 1.94 -16.66 10.17
C LEU A 21 0.55 -17.13 9.77
N PHE A 22 -0.30 -16.23 9.25
CA PHE A 22 -1.61 -16.60 8.74
C PHE A 22 -1.52 -17.61 7.60
N MET A 23 -0.66 -17.36 6.60
CA MET A 23 -0.48 -18.26 5.46
C MET A 23 0.03 -19.65 5.89
N VAL A 24 1.05 -19.69 6.76
CA VAL A 24 1.60 -20.95 7.28
C VAL A 24 0.56 -21.70 8.10
N THR A 25 -0.15 -21.01 8.99
CA THR A 25 -1.20 -21.61 9.82
C THR A 25 -2.32 -22.16 8.95
N TRP A 26 -2.78 -21.40 7.96
CA TRP A 26 -3.81 -21.86 7.03
C TRP A 26 -3.35 -23.10 6.25
N PHE A 27 -2.14 -23.08 5.68
CA PHE A 27 -1.63 -24.19 4.88
C PHE A 27 -1.43 -25.47 5.71
N THR A 28 -1.02 -25.33 6.98
CA THR A 28 -0.77 -26.48 7.87
C THR A 28 -2.03 -26.99 8.57
N ALA A 29 -2.92 -26.09 9.00
CA ALA A 29 -4.11 -26.44 9.76
C ALA A 29 -5.33 -26.77 8.90
N SER A 30 -5.44 -26.24 7.67
CA SER A 30 -6.58 -26.51 6.78
C SER A 30 -6.78 -28.00 6.54
N ALA A 31 -5.71 -28.76 6.30
CA ALA A 31 -5.80 -30.20 6.11
C ALA A 31 -6.41 -30.94 7.32
N ALA A 32 -6.14 -30.48 8.53
CA ALA A 32 -6.70 -31.05 9.76
C ALA A 32 -8.19 -30.71 9.96
N LEU A 33 -8.70 -29.67 9.29
CA LEU A 33 -10.13 -29.28 9.33
C LEU A 33 -10.99 -30.11 8.38
N LYS A 34 -10.39 -30.77 7.38
CA LYS A 34 -11.11 -31.58 6.38
C LYS A 34 -12.08 -32.63 6.97
N PRO A 35 -11.77 -33.36 8.06
CA PRO A 35 -12.70 -34.34 8.63
C PRO A 35 -13.90 -33.72 9.34
N PHE A 36 -13.82 -32.45 9.74
CA PHE A 36 -14.85 -31.76 10.53
C PHE A 36 -15.80 -30.93 9.67
N VAL A 37 -15.57 -30.86 8.36
CA VAL A 37 -16.30 -30.03 7.39
C VAL A 37 -16.66 -30.90 6.20
N ASN A 38 -17.88 -30.74 5.65
CA ASN A 38 -18.25 -31.44 4.41
C ASN A 38 -17.25 -31.11 3.28
N THR A 39 -16.86 -32.11 2.50
CA THR A 39 -15.95 -31.98 1.36
C THR A 39 -16.25 -30.79 0.45
N ASP A 40 -17.52 -30.56 0.11
CA ASP A 40 -17.89 -29.45 -0.78
C ASP A 40 -17.65 -28.09 -0.13
N THR A 41 -18.00 -27.97 1.15
CA THR A 41 -17.75 -26.77 1.95
C THR A 41 -16.25 -26.53 2.13
N TYR A 42 -15.48 -27.58 2.39
CA TYR A 42 -14.02 -27.51 2.51
C TYR A 42 -13.36 -27.04 1.21
N ASN A 43 -13.79 -27.58 0.07
CA ASN A 43 -13.30 -27.19 -1.25
C ASN A 43 -13.65 -25.73 -1.56
N LEU A 44 -14.87 -25.30 -1.25
CA LEU A 44 -15.30 -23.91 -1.46
C LEU A 44 -14.49 -22.93 -0.60
N ILE A 45 -14.27 -23.25 0.67
CA ILE A 45 -13.47 -22.44 1.59
C ILE A 45 -12.02 -22.33 1.08
N ASN A 46 -11.41 -23.45 0.69
CA ASN A 46 -10.04 -23.44 0.16
C ASN A 46 -9.95 -22.66 -1.15
N PHE A 47 -10.92 -22.80 -2.05
CA PHE A 47 -10.97 -22.04 -3.29
C PHE A 47 -11.07 -20.54 -3.02
N ALA A 48 -11.94 -20.13 -2.08
CA ALA A 48 -12.08 -18.73 -1.70
C ALA A 48 -10.78 -18.17 -1.11
N VAL A 49 -10.13 -18.88 -0.19
CA VAL A 49 -8.88 -18.41 0.44
C VAL A 49 -7.73 -18.36 -0.56
N GLN A 50 -7.58 -19.36 -1.43
CA GLN A 50 -6.51 -19.35 -2.43
C GLN A 50 -6.69 -18.25 -3.48
N ASN A 51 -7.93 -17.91 -3.86
CA ASN A 51 -8.15 -16.79 -4.77
C ASN A 51 -7.87 -15.42 -4.14
N GLN A 52 -8.03 -15.29 -2.82
CA GLN A 52 -7.73 -14.04 -2.11
C GLN A 52 -6.24 -13.90 -1.77
N SER A 53 -5.51 -15.01 -1.70
CA SER A 53 -4.09 -15.04 -1.32
C SER A 53 -3.20 -14.08 -2.13
N PRO A 54 -3.28 -13.99 -3.47
CA PRO A 54 -2.50 -13.02 -4.25
C PRO A 54 -2.79 -11.57 -3.87
N TRP A 55 -4.08 -11.22 -3.70
CA TRP A 55 -4.50 -9.87 -3.35
C TRP A 55 -4.03 -9.47 -1.95
N VAL A 56 -4.16 -10.37 -0.98
CA VAL A 56 -3.68 -10.14 0.39
C VAL A 56 -2.16 -9.97 0.39
N ASN A 57 -1.44 -10.78 -0.38
CA ASN A 57 0.00 -10.68 -0.54
C ASN A 57 0.42 -9.34 -1.15
N ASP A 58 -0.19 -8.92 -2.26
CA ASP A 58 0.13 -7.66 -2.94
C ASP A 58 -0.16 -6.44 -2.07
N ILE A 59 -1.30 -6.43 -1.35
CA ILE A 59 -1.62 -5.36 -0.41
C ILE A 59 -0.57 -5.27 0.70
N SER A 60 -0.17 -6.42 1.24
CA SER A 60 0.77 -6.47 2.36
C SER A 60 2.21 -6.13 1.98
N THR A 61 2.67 -6.56 0.79
CA THR A 61 4.07 -6.46 0.35
C THR A 61 4.35 -5.22 -0.50
N ILE A 62 3.34 -4.69 -1.19
CA ILE A 62 3.50 -3.57 -2.12
C ILE A 62 2.74 -2.35 -1.59
N ALA A 63 1.42 -2.44 -1.44
CA ALA A 63 0.59 -1.26 -1.21
C ALA A 63 0.83 -0.62 0.17
N LEU A 64 0.79 -1.42 1.24
CA LEU A 64 0.98 -0.94 2.61
C LEU A 64 2.41 -0.39 2.83
N PRO A 65 3.49 -1.07 2.42
CA PRO A 65 4.84 -0.54 2.56
C PRO A 65 5.04 0.75 1.75
N ALA A 66 4.52 0.81 0.52
CA ALA A 66 4.60 2.02 -0.29
C ALA A 66 3.86 3.20 0.38
N TRP A 67 2.65 2.97 0.89
CA TRP A 67 1.89 4.00 1.60
C TRP A 67 2.60 4.48 2.86
N LEU A 68 3.09 3.57 3.70
CA LEU A 68 3.79 3.92 4.93
C LEU A 68 5.13 4.61 4.65
N MET A 69 5.83 4.23 3.57
CA MET A 69 7.06 4.90 3.12
C MET A 69 6.79 6.34 2.69
N LEU A 70 5.71 6.57 1.93
CA LEU A 70 5.25 7.93 1.59
C LEU A 70 4.94 8.71 2.87
N TRP A 71 4.19 8.14 3.81
CA TRP A 71 3.89 8.79 5.08
C TRP A 71 5.14 9.13 5.91
N ALA A 72 6.13 8.24 5.95
CA ALA A 72 7.34 8.43 6.76
C ALA A 72 8.33 9.43 6.15
N ASN A 73 8.32 9.63 4.81
CA ASN A 73 9.32 10.41 4.09
C ASN A 73 8.76 11.72 3.51
N GLU A 74 8.92 12.81 4.26
CA GLU A 74 8.50 14.17 3.84
C GLU A 74 9.18 14.63 2.54
N ARG A 75 10.46 14.31 2.33
CA ARG A 75 11.18 14.69 1.10
C ARG A 75 10.62 13.97 -0.13
N LEU A 76 10.29 12.69 0.02
CA LEU A 76 9.67 11.91 -1.05
C LEU A 76 8.27 12.46 -1.39
N ASN A 77 7.46 12.81 -0.39
CA ASN A 77 6.17 13.45 -0.61
C ASN A 77 6.29 14.78 -1.34
N GLN A 78 7.23 15.64 -0.94
CA GLN A 78 7.47 16.91 -1.62
C GLN A 78 7.88 16.71 -3.09
N ALA A 79 8.76 15.75 -3.37
CA ALA A 79 9.17 15.43 -4.73
C ALA A 79 7.97 14.95 -5.58
N ILE A 80 7.14 14.06 -5.02
CA ILE A 80 5.95 13.53 -5.68
C ILE A 80 4.92 14.63 -5.94
N SER A 81 4.62 15.46 -4.94
CA SER A 81 3.71 16.60 -5.10
C SER A 81 4.18 17.57 -6.18
N ARG A 82 5.49 17.81 -6.30
CA ARG A 82 6.06 18.65 -7.36
C ARG A 82 5.85 18.03 -8.74
N VAL A 83 6.05 16.72 -8.90
CA VAL A 83 5.78 16.02 -10.17
C VAL A 83 4.30 16.12 -10.53
N PHE A 84 3.39 15.83 -9.60
CA PHE A 84 1.95 15.94 -9.85
C PHE A 84 1.52 17.37 -10.22
N TYR A 85 2.06 18.37 -9.53
CA TYR A 85 1.80 19.76 -9.85
C TYR A 85 2.28 20.12 -11.27
N ASN A 86 3.52 19.77 -11.61
CA ASN A 86 4.10 20.04 -12.93
C ASN A 86 3.32 19.34 -14.04
N THR A 87 2.88 18.10 -13.82
CA THR A 87 2.03 17.36 -14.75
C THR A 87 0.67 18.04 -14.92
N LYS A 88 0.01 18.43 -13.82
CA LYS A 88 -1.26 19.18 -13.86
C LYS A 88 -1.12 20.48 -14.66
N VAL A 89 -0.05 21.25 -14.43
CA VAL A 89 0.23 22.49 -15.16
C VAL A 89 0.43 22.21 -16.66
N LYS A 90 1.18 21.16 -17.03
CA LYS A 90 1.35 20.77 -18.44
C LYS A 90 0.02 20.39 -19.10
N VAL A 91 -0.81 19.60 -18.42
CA VAL A 91 -2.13 19.19 -18.93
C VAL A 91 -3.06 20.39 -19.11
N LEU A 92 -3.13 21.30 -18.13
CA LEU A 92 -3.96 22.51 -18.22
C LEU A 92 -3.49 23.44 -19.34
N ASN A 93 -2.17 23.58 -19.53
CA ASN A 93 -1.61 24.35 -20.64
C ASN A 93 -1.97 23.75 -22.00
N LEU A 94 -1.94 22.42 -22.14
CA LEU A 94 -2.34 21.71 -23.37
C LEU A 94 -3.81 21.90 -23.70
N LEU A 95 -4.67 21.99 -22.68
CA LEU A 95 -6.12 22.19 -22.83
C LEU A 95 -6.53 23.67 -23.00
N GLY A 96 -5.58 24.60 -23.00
CA GLY A 96 -5.86 26.04 -23.12
C GLY A 96 -6.48 26.67 -21.85
N LEU A 97 -6.49 25.94 -20.73
CA LEU A 97 -7.15 26.32 -19.48
C LEU A 97 -6.17 26.99 -18.50
N LYS A 98 -5.41 27.98 -18.97
CA LYS A 98 -4.32 28.61 -18.21
C LYS A 98 -4.81 29.37 -16.97
N ASP A 99 -6.02 29.93 -17.04
CA ASP A 99 -6.60 30.75 -15.97
C ASP A 99 -6.97 29.93 -14.71
N LEU A 100 -7.00 28.59 -14.82
CA LEU A 100 -7.24 27.67 -13.69
C LEU A 100 -5.97 27.31 -12.92
N ILE A 101 -4.80 27.78 -13.35
CA ILE A 101 -3.53 27.56 -12.67
C ILE A 101 -3.42 28.56 -11.51
N ARG A 102 -3.79 28.15 -10.29
CA ARG A 102 -3.52 28.93 -9.08
C ARG A 102 -2.08 28.70 -8.59
N PRO A 103 -1.40 29.74 -8.08
CA PRO A 103 -0.12 29.58 -7.41
C PRO A 103 -0.31 28.74 -6.13
N ASN A 104 0.45 27.65 -6.01
CA ASN A 104 0.46 26.79 -4.84
C ASN A 104 1.50 27.28 -3.83
N SER A 105 1.06 27.64 -2.61
CA SER A 105 1.92 28.05 -1.49
C SER A 105 2.94 26.99 -1.03
N VAL A 106 2.81 25.74 -1.49
CA VAL A 106 3.74 24.65 -1.17
C VAL A 106 5.10 24.85 -1.86
N ALA A 107 5.15 25.53 -3.02
CA ALA A 107 6.39 25.77 -3.75
C ALA A 107 7.30 26.82 -3.07
N ASP A 108 6.72 27.77 -2.34
CA ASP A 108 7.45 28.92 -1.77
C ASP A 108 8.11 28.61 -0.42
N SER A 109 7.76 27.49 0.22
CA SER A 109 8.40 27.06 1.48
C SER A 109 9.83 26.51 1.32
N CYS A 110 10.34 26.41 0.09
CA CYS A 110 11.67 25.88 -0.22
C CYS A 110 12.80 26.94 -0.23
N GLN A 111 12.53 28.17 0.23
CA GLN A 111 13.53 29.24 0.29
C GLN A 111 14.11 29.53 1.69
N ASN A 112 13.72 28.79 2.73
CA ASN A 112 14.32 28.91 4.07
C ASN A 112 14.79 27.56 4.62
#